data_AF-A0A6V8KWY2-F1
#
_entry.id   AF-A0A6V8KWY2-F1
#
_cell.length_a   1.000
_cell.length_b   1.000
_cell.length_c   1.000
_cell.angle_alpha   90.00
_cell.angle_beta   90.00
_cell.angle_gamma   90.00
#
_symmetry.space_group_name_H-M   'P 1'
#
loop_
_entity.id
_entity.type
_entity.pdbx_description
1 polymer ?
#
loop_
_entity_poly.entity_id
_entity_poly.type
_entity_poly.pdbx_seq_one_letter_code
_entity_poly.pdbx_strand_id
1 'polypeptide(L)'
;MSETISPSSARSSPYTGTVLPQGRPFWIVDGRAYDFTEWMSLHPGGAMWFRQTEGRDISALLHTYHRDPARAQKFLAKYEIKELAGMDISPKVIVPPRASDSVPRPADGPRPISENDLLPKLGIPPFLLAPDFDARKDLPKLDYRDQGSLLAEIRTKLNAKFSKRDLKKYDRAFDTVTWIIGAAHVAALALLITRFIPAWLFVVIMVVTRTSLAGAGHYHLHRKWKDQRRRLTMPIGKALFDINYVGTSLIGSDGHVLLHHPYLGSGADVKKTFFDSMLQLHPVLRIPGYTLHKLGICLTGLSFRAREIAKFERPRRNRPDGATLTPDAIRTDFWLIRAWIVVEFVACLATGHIVAWLVQFVITLWFNTFLVVASHDFEESATEQELAAIPEPLRDDWAAQQICLSYDLTVVGNRWIDLFLSAGLSPHRVHHVLPWQGSGFANLASEDTVRQVCAQVGIAWERPRNLIFGRFPAVMKHYLLCPVKPAPPPPPPFLPGQPPPPPPPASLPARPPSSVRHQVGTLVRYSVDGWRGVGV
;
A
#
# COMPACT_ATOMS: atom_id res chain seq x y z
N MET A 1 -0.84 -25.95 48.56
CA MET A 1 -0.71 -24.48 48.64
C MET A 1 -0.63 -23.97 47.21
N SER A 2 -1.66 -23.26 46.79
CA SER A 2 -1.83 -22.70 45.44
C SER A 2 -1.08 -21.38 45.39
N GLU A 3 0.02 -21.30 44.64
CA GLU A 3 0.64 -20.00 44.34
C GLU A 3 -0.21 -19.29 43.30
N THR A 4 -1.04 -18.38 43.79
CA THR A 4 -1.69 -17.32 43.04
C THR A 4 -0.64 -16.53 42.27
N ILE A 5 -0.67 -16.65 40.94
CA ILE A 5 0.02 -15.72 40.02
C ILE A 5 -0.57 -14.34 40.30
N SER A 6 0.22 -13.47 40.93
CA SER A 6 -0.14 -12.08 41.16
C SER A 6 -0.26 -11.36 39.81
N PRO A 7 -1.36 -10.63 39.53
CA PRO A 7 -1.52 -9.89 38.28
C PRO A 7 -0.66 -8.63 38.34
N SER A 8 0.63 -8.78 38.01
CA SER A 8 1.54 -7.66 37.76
C SER A 8 1.10 -6.97 36.47
N SER A 9 0.13 -6.07 36.61
CA SER A 9 -0.47 -5.27 35.57
C SER A 9 0.54 -4.30 34.98
N ALA A 10 0.80 -4.50 33.69
CA ALA A 10 1.47 -3.57 32.80
C ALA A 10 3.01 -3.54 32.88
N ARG A 11 3.63 -3.58 31.71
CA ARG A 11 5.09 -3.47 31.54
C ARG A 11 5.40 -2.09 31.02
N SER A 12 6.26 -1.35 31.72
CA SER A 12 6.85 -0.13 31.18
C SER A 12 7.94 -0.49 30.19
N SER A 13 7.90 0.13 29.01
CA SER A 13 9.01 0.12 28.08
C SER A 13 10.30 0.55 28.80
N PRO A 14 11.38 -0.25 28.78
CA PRO A 14 12.64 0.18 29.36
C PRO A 14 13.27 1.35 28.58
N TYR A 15 12.74 1.69 27.41
CA TYR A 15 13.24 2.77 26.56
C TYR A 15 12.33 4.00 26.54
N THR A 16 11.01 3.82 26.57
CA THR A 16 10.06 4.95 26.46
C THR A 16 9.26 5.21 27.73
N GLY A 17 9.34 4.33 28.73
CA GLY A 17 8.45 4.33 29.90
C GLY A 17 6.98 4.06 29.58
N THR A 18 6.63 3.80 28.30
CA THR A 18 5.25 3.53 27.87
C THR A 18 4.76 2.24 28.51
N VAL A 19 3.61 2.31 29.16
CA VAL A 19 3.02 1.17 29.85
C VAL A 19 2.09 0.44 28.88
N LEU A 20 2.50 -0.74 28.38
CA LEU A 20 1.68 -1.53 27.46
C LEU A 20 0.96 -2.71 28.15
N PRO A 21 -0.22 -3.13 27.62
CA PRO A 21 -0.95 -4.27 28.17
C PRO A 21 -0.18 -5.57 27.95
N GLN A 22 0.02 -6.35 29.02
CA GLN A 22 0.72 -7.63 28.94
C GLN A 22 -0.25 -8.78 28.69
N GLY A 23 0.12 -9.71 27.80
CA GLY A 23 -0.60 -10.98 27.61
C GLY A 23 -1.93 -10.89 26.85
N ARG A 24 -2.24 -9.75 26.23
CA ARG A 24 -3.42 -9.57 25.37
C ARG A 24 -3.13 -8.74 24.12
N PRO A 25 -3.92 -8.93 23.03
CA PRO A 25 -3.90 -8.04 21.87
C PRO A 25 -4.27 -6.61 22.25
N PHE A 26 -3.69 -5.63 21.56
CA PHE A 26 -4.05 -4.23 21.74
C PHE A 26 -3.82 -3.40 20.47
N TRP A 27 -4.47 -2.24 20.40
CA TRP A 27 -4.31 -1.22 19.37
C TRP A 27 -4.27 0.16 20.03
N ILE A 28 -3.50 1.09 19.47
CA ILE A 28 -3.42 2.47 19.96
C ILE A 28 -4.26 3.38 19.05
N VAL A 29 -5.12 4.19 19.66
CA VAL A 29 -5.91 5.23 19.00
C VAL A 29 -5.87 6.48 19.87
N ASP A 30 -5.38 7.59 19.31
CA ASP A 30 -5.28 8.89 19.96
C ASP A 30 -4.59 8.80 21.34
N GLY A 31 -3.48 8.05 21.38
CA GLY A 31 -2.70 7.82 22.61
C GLY A 31 -3.34 6.88 23.62
N ARG A 32 -4.48 6.26 23.33
CA ARG A 32 -5.17 5.31 24.23
C ARG A 32 -5.12 3.89 23.70
N ALA A 33 -5.10 2.90 24.60
CA ALA A 33 -5.02 1.49 24.24
C ALA A 33 -6.40 0.81 24.30
N TYR A 34 -6.69 0.02 23.26
CA TYR A 34 -7.96 -0.67 23.08
C TYR A 34 -7.74 -2.14 22.76
N ASP A 35 -8.66 -3.00 23.18
CA ASP A 35 -8.73 -4.41 22.76
C ASP A 35 -9.96 -4.65 21.87
N PHE A 36 -9.72 -4.74 20.56
CA PHE A 36 -10.78 -4.98 19.56
C PHE A 36 -11.04 -6.47 19.27
N THR A 37 -10.50 -7.40 20.06
CA THR A 37 -10.58 -8.84 19.78
C THR A 37 -12.00 -9.35 19.58
N GLU A 38 -12.93 -8.92 20.44
CA GLU A 38 -14.34 -9.33 20.35
C GLU A 38 -15.10 -8.62 19.22
N TRP A 39 -14.61 -7.46 18.77
CA TRP A 39 -15.33 -6.62 17.81
C TRP A 39 -14.83 -6.73 16.37
N MET A 40 -13.56 -7.08 16.15
CA MET A 40 -12.94 -7.04 14.82
C MET A 40 -13.70 -7.87 13.77
N SER A 41 -14.38 -8.96 14.16
CA SER A 41 -15.22 -9.79 13.28
C SER A 41 -16.55 -9.12 12.89
N LEU A 42 -17.01 -8.17 13.69
CA LEU A 42 -18.23 -7.39 13.47
C LEU A 42 -17.95 -6.07 12.76
N HIS A 43 -16.68 -5.66 12.66
CA HIS A 43 -16.29 -4.43 12.00
C HIS A 43 -16.73 -4.42 10.54
N PRO A 44 -17.43 -3.36 10.06
CA PRO A 44 -17.88 -3.30 8.67
C PRO A 44 -16.78 -3.40 7.61
N GLY A 45 -15.53 -3.09 7.95
CA GLY A 45 -14.37 -3.23 7.07
C GLY A 45 -13.69 -4.60 7.12
N GLY A 46 -14.20 -5.55 7.92
CA GLY A 46 -13.63 -6.88 8.10
C GLY A 46 -12.54 -6.94 9.18
N ALA A 47 -12.21 -8.17 9.60
CA ALA A 47 -11.27 -8.45 10.69
C ALA A 47 -9.80 -8.47 10.24
N MET A 48 -9.54 -8.65 8.94
CA MET A 48 -8.19 -8.75 8.37
C MET A 48 -7.31 -7.56 8.77
N TRP A 49 -7.88 -6.35 8.74
CA TRP A 49 -7.22 -5.11 9.13
C TRP A 49 -6.68 -5.13 10.55
N PHE A 50 -7.48 -5.58 11.52
CA PHE A 50 -7.07 -5.63 12.92
C PHE A 50 -5.99 -6.67 13.16
N ARG A 51 -6.06 -7.83 12.48
CA ARG A 51 -5.03 -8.88 12.59
C ARG A 51 -3.66 -8.40 12.09
N GLN A 52 -3.64 -7.61 11.02
CA GLN A 52 -2.40 -7.03 10.51
C GLN A 52 -1.89 -5.93 11.44
N THR A 53 -2.78 -5.14 12.03
CA THR A 53 -2.44 -3.94 12.80
C THR A 53 -2.34 -4.12 14.32
N GLU A 54 -2.36 -5.36 14.82
CA GLU A 54 -2.18 -5.66 16.24
C GLU A 54 -0.86 -5.06 16.76
N GLY A 55 -0.95 -4.35 17.89
CA GLY A 55 0.17 -3.66 18.53
C GLY A 55 0.58 -2.34 17.89
N ARG A 56 -0.21 -1.79 16.95
CA ARG A 56 0.10 -0.54 16.23
C ARG A 56 -0.74 0.64 16.71
N ASP A 57 -0.20 1.84 16.48
CA ASP A 57 -0.99 3.07 16.40
C ASP A 57 -1.76 3.09 15.08
N ILE A 58 -3.09 3.10 15.18
CA ILE A 58 -4.01 3.13 14.05
C ILE A 58 -4.83 4.42 13.99
N SER A 59 -4.40 5.47 14.71
CA SER A 59 -5.10 6.76 14.79
C SER A 59 -5.30 7.36 13.39
N ALA A 60 -4.23 7.44 12.61
CA ALA A 60 -4.31 7.93 11.23
C ALA A 60 -5.30 7.13 10.38
N LEU A 61 -5.41 5.81 10.56
CA LEU A 61 -6.37 4.97 9.83
C LEU A 61 -7.81 5.22 10.30
N LEU A 62 -8.03 5.35 11.60
CA LEU A 62 -9.34 5.70 12.14
C LEU A 62 -9.79 7.03 11.55
N HIS A 63 -8.94 8.05 11.65
CA HIS A 63 -9.27 9.38 11.18
C HIS A 63 -9.48 9.39 9.68
N THR A 64 -8.59 8.82 8.84
CA THR A 64 -8.65 8.97 7.38
C THR A 64 -9.67 8.05 6.69
N TYR A 65 -9.92 6.84 7.21
CA TYR A 65 -10.82 5.83 6.57
C TYR A 65 -12.26 5.83 7.08
N HIS A 66 -12.62 6.76 7.97
CA HIS A 66 -14.00 6.89 8.45
C HIS A 66 -14.62 8.20 7.99
N ARG A 67 -15.82 8.08 7.40
CA ARG A 67 -16.66 9.23 7.02
C ARG A 67 -17.09 10.08 8.23
N ASP A 68 -17.20 9.44 9.40
CA ASP A 68 -17.62 10.03 10.68
C ASP A 68 -16.80 9.37 11.81
N PRO A 69 -15.55 9.81 11.99
CA PRO A 69 -14.64 9.26 13.00
C PRO A 69 -15.08 9.56 14.44
N ALA A 70 -15.67 10.74 14.71
CA ALA A 70 -16.21 11.08 16.02
C ALA A 70 -17.28 10.08 16.49
N ARG A 71 -18.14 9.59 15.58
CA ARG A 71 -19.07 8.50 15.90
C ARG A 71 -18.37 7.17 16.15
N ALA A 72 -17.28 6.88 15.42
CA ALA A 72 -16.49 5.68 15.65
C ALA A 72 -15.83 5.74 17.03
N GLN A 73 -15.18 6.85 17.41
CA GLN A 73 -14.55 7.06 18.72
C GLN A 73 -15.51 6.81 19.89
N LYS A 74 -16.75 7.32 19.83
CA LYS A 74 -17.78 7.04 20.87
C LYS A 74 -18.05 5.54 21.06
N PHE A 75 -17.91 4.76 20.00
CA PHE A 75 -18.06 3.31 20.05
C PHE A 75 -16.80 2.62 20.60
N LEU A 76 -15.60 3.15 20.32
CA LEU A 76 -14.32 2.59 20.79
C LEU A 76 -14.20 2.60 22.31
N ALA A 77 -14.82 3.55 23.01
CA ALA A 77 -14.79 3.66 24.47
C ALA A 77 -15.17 2.37 25.21
N LYS A 78 -15.97 1.48 24.59
CA LYS A 78 -16.34 0.18 25.16
C LYS A 78 -15.19 -0.84 25.21
N TYR A 79 -14.16 -0.62 24.40
CA TYR A 79 -13.02 -1.50 24.19
C TYR A 79 -11.74 -0.92 24.78
N GLU A 80 -11.81 0.24 25.45
CA GLU A 80 -10.64 0.83 26.12
C GLU A 80 -10.17 -0.12 27.22
N ILE A 81 -8.87 -0.38 27.24
CA ILE A 81 -8.23 -1.26 28.24
C ILE A 81 -8.27 -0.52 29.57
N LYS A 82 -9.18 -0.94 30.45
CA LYS A 82 -9.50 -0.24 31.71
C LYS A 82 -8.28 0.00 32.59
N GLU A 83 -7.32 -0.91 32.58
CA GLU A 83 -6.08 -0.83 33.36
C GLU A 83 -5.18 0.35 32.92
N LEU A 84 -5.36 0.85 31.69
CA LEU A 84 -4.60 1.96 31.12
C LEU A 84 -5.49 3.17 30.77
N ALA A 85 -6.76 3.14 31.19
CA ALA A 85 -7.70 4.20 30.87
C ALA A 85 -7.23 5.54 31.46
N GLY A 86 -7.24 6.58 30.62
CA GLY A 86 -6.78 7.92 31.00
C GLY A 86 -5.25 8.11 31.03
N MET A 87 -4.46 7.07 30.73
CA MET A 87 -3.02 7.21 30.50
C MET A 87 -2.75 7.54 29.03
N ASP A 88 -1.77 8.42 28.78
CA ASP A 88 -1.24 8.62 27.43
C ASP A 88 -0.15 7.58 27.15
N ILE A 89 -0.46 6.70 26.20
CA ILE A 89 0.31 5.54 25.76
C ILE A 89 0.95 5.84 24.39
N SER A 90 0.89 7.09 23.92
CA SER A 90 1.57 7.51 22.70
C SER A 90 3.04 7.08 22.73
N PRO A 91 3.59 6.57 21.61
CA PRO A 91 5.00 6.21 21.54
C PRO A 91 5.88 7.45 21.85
N LYS A 92 6.53 7.47 23.01
CA LYS A 92 7.45 8.56 23.39
C LYS A 92 8.80 8.32 22.74
N VAL A 93 9.33 9.31 22.02
CA VAL A 93 10.70 9.26 21.50
C VAL A 93 11.65 9.56 22.66
N ILE A 94 12.39 8.55 23.11
CA ILE A 94 13.57 8.76 23.95
C ILE A 94 14.79 8.29 23.14
N VAL A 95 15.87 9.05 23.28
CA VAL A 95 17.22 8.84 22.72
C VAL A 95 17.53 7.33 22.52
N PRO A 96 18.09 6.92 21.37
CA PRO A 96 18.33 5.51 21.09
C PRO A 96 19.16 4.85 22.20
N PRO A 97 18.87 3.58 22.56
CA PRO A 97 19.67 2.90 23.55
C PRO A 97 21.12 2.76 23.08
N ARG A 98 22.06 2.93 24.00
CA ARG A 98 23.45 2.52 23.76
C ARG A 98 23.47 1.00 23.62
N ALA A 99 24.28 0.51 22.69
CA ALA A 99 24.42 -0.92 22.38
C ALA A 99 24.91 -1.78 23.57
N SER A 100 25.21 -1.18 24.73
CA SER A 100 25.59 -1.84 25.98
C SER A 100 24.42 -2.53 26.70
N ASP A 101 23.17 -2.18 26.38
CA ASP A 101 22.02 -2.58 27.20
C ASP A 101 21.39 -3.87 26.66
N SER A 102 22.15 -4.97 26.70
CA SER A 102 21.65 -6.29 26.33
C SER A 102 20.82 -6.92 27.46
N VAL A 103 19.53 -7.16 27.21
CA VAL A 103 18.66 -7.94 28.11
C VAL A 103 18.87 -9.45 27.83
N PRO A 104 19.05 -10.32 28.85
CA PRO A 104 19.28 -11.75 28.65
C PRO A 104 18.11 -12.45 27.95
N ARG A 105 18.44 -13.45 27.11
CA ARG A 105 17.48 -14.31 26.39
C ARG A 105 17.06 -15.48 27.29
N PRO A 106 15.76 -15.76 27.51
CA PRO A 106 15.33 -16.99 28.17
C PRO A 106 15.63 -18.21 27.28
N ALA A 107 16.02 -19.32 27.91
CA ALA A 107 16.55 -20.50 27.23
C ALA A 107 15.49 -21.40 26.57
N ASP A 108 14.20 -21.30 26.94
CA ASP A 108 13.18 -22.21 26.42
C ASP A 108 11.85 -21.50 26.07
N GLY A 109 11.41 -21.70 24.81
CA GLY A 109 10.14 -21.21 24.25
C GLY A 109 10.28 -20.04 23.26
N PRO A 110 9.37 -19.90 22.27
CA PRO A 110 9.35 -18.72 21.41
C PRO A 110 9.09 -17.47 22.24
N ARG A 111 10.02 -16.51 22.19
CA ARG A 111 9.95 -15.23 22.93
C ARG A 111 8.58 -14.56 22.75
N PRO A 112 7.93 -14.05 23.82
CA PRO A 112 6.79 -13.17 23.68
C PRO A 112 7.19 -11.96 22.82
N ILE A 113 6.34 -11.58 21.86
CA ILE A 113 6.58 -10.42 21.01
C ILE A 113 6.76 -9.21 21.93
N SER A 114 7.90 -8.52 21.82
CA SER A 114 8.21 -7.35 22.66
C SER A 114 7.91 -6.06 21.90
N GLU A 115 7.78 -4.94 22.62
CA GLU A 115 7.52 -3.61 22.05
C GLU A 115 8.58 -3.18 21.02
N ASN A 116 9.82 -3.65 21.21
CA ASN A 116 10.93 -3.46 20.28
C ASN A 116 10.73 -4.21 18.95
N ASP A 117 9.82 -5.18 18.90
CA ASP A 117 9.50 -5.95 17.69
C ASP A 117 8.31 -5.35 16.91
N LEU A 118 7.48 -4.50 17.55
CA LEU A 118 6.19 -4.06 17.00
C LEU A 118 6.14 -2.58 16.61
N LEU A 119 6.79 -1.70 17.38
CA LEU A 119 6.74 -0.25 17.15
C LEU A 119 7.63 0.25 16.00
N PRO A 120 8.86 -0.26 15.75
CA PRO A 120 9.74 0.30 14.71
C PRO A 120 9.35 -0.07 13.28
N LYS A 121 8.70 -1.22 13.05
CA LYS A 121 8.45 -1.78 11.71
C LYS A 121 7.00 -1.73 11.27
N LEU A 122 6.14 -1.07 12.06
CA LEU A 122 4.71 -0.96 11.78
C LEU A 122 4.05 -2.30 11.49
N GLY A 123 4.49 -3.41 12.10
CA GLY A 123 3.96 -4.77 11.88
C GLY A 123 3.82 -5.26 10.43
N ILE A 124 4.42 -4.58 9.45
CA ILE A 124 4.34 -4.95 8.04
C ILE A 124 5.48 -5.91 7.67
N PRO A 125 5.35 -6.65 6.56
CA PRO A 125 6.42 -7.51 6.13
C PRO A 125 7.78 -6.78 6.02
N PRO A 126 8.88 -7.30 6.61
CA PRO A 126 10.14 -6.56 6.75
C PRO A 126 10.81 -6.09 5.45
N PHE A 127 10.35 -6.56 4.30
CA PHE A 127 10.87 -6.22 2.99
C PHE A 127 10.23 -4.97 2.37
N LEU A 128 9.14 -4.44 2.95
CA LEU A 128 8.44 -3.26 2.44
C LEU A 128 9.04 -1.93 2.91
N LEU A 129 9.92 -1.96 3.91
CA LEU A 129 10.60 -0.79 4.46
C LEU A 129 12.11 -0.97 4.37
N ALA A 130 12.84 0.15 4.42
CA ALA A 130 14.28 0.12 4.50
C ALA A 130 14.75 -0.68 5.74
N PRO A 131 15.87 -1.42 5.67
CA PRO A 131 16.35 -2.24 6.78
C PRO A 131 16.58 -1.47 8.09
N ASP A 132 16.91 -0.19 7.98
CA ASP A 132 17.20 0.75 9.07
C ASP A 132 16.00 1.63 9.46
N PHE A 133 14.84 1.47 8.82
CA PHE A 133 13.63 2.25 9.12
C PHE A 133 13.18 2.06 10.57
N ASP A 134 12.93 3.19 11.25
CA ASP A 134 12.41 3.29 12.60
C ASP A 134 11.20 4.22 12.63
N ALA A 135 10.00 3.62 12.70
CA ALA A 135 8.74 4.37 12.69
C ALA A 135 8.63 5.45 13.79
N ARG A 136 9.43 5.37 14.87
CA ARG A 136 9.43 6.39 15.94
C ARG A 136 10.08 7.70 15.49
N LYS A 137 10.97 7.64 14.52
CA LYS A 137 11.76 8.78 14.01
C LYS A 137 11.34 9.16 12.59
N ASP A 138 11.02 8.16 11.78
CA ASP A 138 10.90 8.32 10.34
C ASP A 138 9.45 8.58 9.89
N LEU A 139 8.46 8.38 10.77
CA LEU A 139 7.08 8.74 10.47
C LEU A 139 6.81 10.24 10.66
N PRO A 140 6.15 10.89 9.69
CA PRO A 140 5.76 12.28 9.84
C PRO A 140 4.65 12.42 10.90
N LYS A 141 4.71 13.50 11.68
CA LYS A 141 3.68 13.86 12.65
C LYS A 141 2.66 14.77 11.98
N LEU A 142 1.60 14.19 11.42
CA LEU A 142 0.59 14.91 10.67
C LEU A 142 -0.67 15.14 11.51
N ASP A 143 -1.30 16.30 11.35
CA ASP A 143 -2.57 16.64 11.98
C ASP A 143 -3.74 16.07 11.16
N TYR A 144 -4.43 15.12 11.76
CA TYR A 144 -5.65 14.49 11.23
C TYR A 144 -6.84 14.64 12.20
N ARG A 145 -6.79 15.63 13.11
CA ARG A 145 -7.84 15.86 14.12
C ARG A 145 -9.21 16.06 13.48
N ASP A 146 -10.25 15.64 14.18
CA ASP A 146 -11.64 15.74 13.70
C ASP A 146 -12.27 17.13 13.85
N GLN A 147 -11.52 18.10 14.37
CA GLN A 147 -11.91 19.50 14.51
C GLN A 147 -10.74 20.41 14.19
N GLY A 148 -11.00 21.52 13.49
CA GLY A 148 -9.99 22.53 13.15
C GLY A 148 -9.01 22.14 12.04
N SER A 149 -8.97 20.88 11.61
CA SER A 149 -8.17 20.44 10.45
C SER A 149 -8.92 20.67 9.12
N LEU A 150 -8.16 20.74 8.03
CA LEU A 150 -8.70 20.82 6.68
C LEU A 150 -9.54 19.58 6.34
N LEU A 151 -9.11 18.40 6.80
CA LEU A 151 -9.83 17.14 6.62
C LEU A 151 -11.22 17.17 7.26
N ALA A 152 -11.33 17.74 8.47
CA ALA A 152 -12.59 17.88 9.19
C ALA A 152 -13.56 18.83 8.45
N GLU A 153 -13.04 19.93 7.91
CA GLU A 153 -13.85 20.87 7.13
C GLU A 153 -14.34 20.27 5.81
N ILE A 154 -13.46 19.60 5.07
CA ILE A 154 -13.79 18.85 3.84
C ILE A 154 -14.95 17.88 4.13
N ARG A 155 -14.87 17.10 5.20
CA ARG A 155 -15.91 16.15 5.60
C ARG A 155 -17.22 16.82 5.94
N THR A 156 -17.17 17.92 6.69
CA THR A 156 -18.36 18.65 7.11
C THR A 156 -19.13 19.14 5.89
N LYS A 157 -18.46 19.79 4.94
CA LYS A 157 -19.07 20.28 3.70
C LYS A 157 -19.56 19.13 2.81
N LEU A 158 -18.80 18.04 2.69
CA LEU A 158 -19.22 16.87 1.92
C LEU A 158 -20.43 16.15 2.53
N ASN A 159 -20.46 16.01 3.86
CA ASN A 159 -21.57 15.37 4.56
C ASN A 159 -22.87 16.19 4.46
N ALA A 160 -22.76 17.52 4.38
CA ALA A 160 -23.90 18.39 4.10
C ALA A 160 -24.41 18.23 2.66
N LYS A 161 -23.53 18.01 1.69
CA LYS A 161 -23.88 17.91 0.26
C LYS A 161 -24.33 16.52 -0.18
N PHE A 162 -23.66 15.46 0.28
CA PHE A 162 -23.85 14.11 -0.22
C PHE A 162 -24.36 13.17 0.87
N SER A 163 -25.53 12.59 0.70
CA SER A 163 -25.99 11.52 1.59
C SER A 163 -25.21 10.22 1.35
N LYS A 164 -25.32 9.24 2.26
CA LYS A 164 -24.78 7.88 2.02
C LYS A 164 -25.42 7.23 0.79
N ARG A 165 -26.68 7.56 0.49
CA ARG A 165 -27.41 7.02 -0.66
C ARG A 165 -26.86 7.56 -1.98
N ASP A 166 -26.42 8.82 -2.00
CA ASP A 166 -25.87 9.45 -3.22
C ASP A 166 -24.52 8.85 -3.59
N LEU A 167 -23.61 8.70 -2.62
CA LEU A 167 -22.32 8.04 -2.85
C LEU A 167 -22.50 6.59 -3.35
N LYS A 168 -23.48 5.85 -2.80
CA LYS A 168 -23.82 4.50 -3.27
C LYS A 168 -24.38 4.46 -4.70
N LYS A 169 -24.92 5.55 -5.24
CA LYS A 169 -25.30 5.62 -6.67
C LYS A 169 -24.04 5.67 -7.54
N TYR A 170 -23.06 6.49 -7.17
CA TYR A 170 -21.77 6.56 -7.87
C TYR A 170 -21.01 5.23 -7.81
N ASP A 171 -20.98 4.58 -6.64
CA ASP A 171 -20.36 3.25 -6.48
C ASP A 171 -20.98 2.21 -7.41
N ARG A 172 -22.32 2.19 -7.53
CA ARG A 172 -23.03 1.27 -8.43
C ARG A 172 -22.75 1.58 -9.91
N ALA A 173 -22.72 2.84 -10.29
CA ALA A 173 -22.41 3.23 -11.67
C ALA A 173 -20.96 2.83 -12.04
N PHE A 174 -20.02 3.06 -11.12
CA PHE A 174 -18.62 2.65 -11.27
C PHE A 174 -18.49 1.13 -11.45
N ASP A 175 -19.24 0.35 -10.66
CA ASP A 175 -19.23 -1.11 -10.77
C ASP A 175 -19.83 -1.59 -12.09
N THR A 176 -20.92 -0.99 -12.55
CA THR A 176 -21.52 -1.32 -13.85
C THR A 176 -20.50 -1.12 -14.99
N VAL A 177 -19.81 0.02 -15.01
CA VAL A 177 -18.77 0.28 -16.03
C VAL A 177 -17.61 -0.73 -15.90
N THR A 178 -17.19 -1.02 -14.66
CA THR A 178 -16.17 -2.04 -14.39
C THR A 178 -16.55 -3.40 -14.96
N TRP A 179 -17.81 -3.83 -14.78
CA TRP A 179 -18.32 -5.09 -15.31
C TRP A 179 -18.35 -5.12 -16.84
N ILE A 180 -18.73 -4.01 -17.49
CA ILE A 180 -18.71 -3.89 -18.95
C ILE A 180 -17.27 -4.03 -19.47
N ILE A 181 -16.30 -3.37 -18.83
CA ILE A 181 -14.87 -3.47 -19.18
C ILE A 181 -14.37 -4.90 -18.95
N GLY A 182 -14.76 -5.55 -17.85
CA GLY A 182 -14.41 -6.94 -17.55
C GLY A 182 -14.95 -7.93 -18.58
N ALA A 183 -16.20 -7.73 -19.01
CA ALA A 183 -16.80 -8.54 -20.08
C ALA A 183 -16.06 -8.33 -21.41
N ALA A 184 -15.72 -7.09 -21.77
CA ALA A 184 -14.94 -6.77 -22.96
C ALA A 184 -13.53 -7.39 -22.91
N HIS A 185 -12.88 -7.39 -21.75
CA HIS A 185 -11.58 -8.01 -21.52
C HIS A 185 -11.62 -9.53 -21.79
N VAL A 186 -12.60 -10.23 -21.20
CA VAL A 186 -12.78 -11.68 -21.40
C VAL A 186 -13.16 -11.98 -22.86
N ALA A 187 -14.05 -11.19 -23.45
CA ALA A 187 -14.49 -11.37 -24.84
C ALA A 187 -13.34 -11.16 -25.83
N ALA A 188 -12.39 -10.26 -25.55
CA ALA A 188 -11.25 -10.00 -26.44
C ALA A 188 -10.43 -11.28 -26.72
N LEU A 189 -10.21 -12.11 -25.70
CA LEU A 189 -9.51 -13.39 -25.88
C LEU A 189 -10.31 -14.35 -26.76
N ALA A 190 -11.62 -14.49 -26.51
CA ALA A 190 -12.49 -15.35 -27.30
C ALA A 190 -12.53 -14.89 -28.77
N LEU A 191 -12.68 -13.59 -29.01
CA LEU A 191 -12.71 -12.98 -30.34
C LEU A 191 -11.36 -13.13 -31.08
N LEU A 192 -10.23 -13.06 -30.37
CA LEU A 192 -8.91 -13.33 -30.94
C LEU A 192 -8.79 -14.79 -31.39
N ILE A 193 -9.09 -15.73 -30.50
CA ILE A 193 -8.94 -17.18 -30.76
C ILE A 193 -9.87 -17.63 -31.90
N THR A 194 -11.07 -17.06 -31.97
CA THR A 194 -12.04 -17.30 -33.04
C THR A 194 -11.79 -16.46 -34.30
N ARG A 195 -10.72 -15.64 -34.31
CA ARG A 195 -10.27 -14.80 -35.44
C ARG A 195 -11.29 -13.76 -35.92
N PHE A 196 -12.22 -13.33 -35.07
CA PHE A 196 -13.12 -12.21 -35.37
C PHE A 196 -12.43 -10.85 -35.28
N ILE A 197 -11.34 -10.75 -34.50
CA ILE A 197 -10.52 -9.53 -34.42
C ILE A 197 -9.06 -9.84 -34.75
N PRO A 198 -8.33 -8.89 -35.37
CA PRO A 198 -6.91 -9.05 -35.62
C PRO A 198 -6.09 -8.91 -34.33
N ALA A 199 -4.90 -9.51 -34.32
CA ALA A 199 -3.99 -9.54 -33.17
C ALA A 199 -3.63 -8.15 -32.62
N TRP A 200 -3.45 -7.14 -33.48
CA TRP A 200 -3.13 -5.78 -33.03
C TRP A 200 -4.30 -5.14 -32.27
N LEU A 201 -5.55 -5.43 -32.66
CA LEU A 201 -6.73 -4.88 -31.99
C LEU A 201 -6.91 -5.54 -30.62
N PHE A 202 -6.64 -6.84 -30.53
CA PHE A 202 -6.55 -7.54 -29.25
C PHE A 202 -5.54 -6.86 -28.32
N VAL A 203 -4.32 -6.56 -28.80
CA VAL A 203 -3.30 -5.88 -27.98
C VAL A 203 -3.84 -4.56 -27.40
N VAL A 204 -4.44 -3.72 -28.23
CA VAL A 204 -5.00 -2.42 -27.79
C VAL A 204 -6.10 -2.62 -26.75
N ILE A 205 -7.07 -3.51 -27.01
CA ILE A 205 -8.16 -3.79 -26.08
C ILE A 205 -7.62 -4.32 -24.76
N MET A 206 -6.65 -5.23 -24.79
CA MET A 206 -6.05 -5.81 -23.58
C MET A 206 -5.31 -4.77 -22.75
N VAL A 207 -4.50 -3.91 -23.37
CA VAL A 207 -3.80 -2.83 -22.66
C VAL A 207 -4.79 -1.89 -21.98
N VAL A 208 -5.81 -1.42 -22.71
CA VAL A 208 -6.81 -0.49 -22.17
C VAL A 208 -7.63 -1.14 -21.05
N THR A 209 -8.14 -2.35 -21.27
CA THR A 209 -8.98 -3.04 -20.29
C THR A 209 -8.20 -3.46 -19.04
N ARG A 210 -6.95 -3.91 -19.16
CA ARG A 210 -6.10 -4.25 -18.00
C ARG A 210 -5.82 -3.02 -17.13
N THR A 211 -5.40 -1.91 -17.74
CA THR A 211 -5.20 -0.64 -17.01
C THR A 211 -6.48 -0.18 -16.32
N SER A 212 -7.61 -0.26 -17.03
CA SER A 212 -8.92 0.15 -16.51
C SER A 212 -9.38 -0.72 -15.33
N LEU A 213 -9.24 -2.05 -15.46
CA LEU A 213 -9.59 -3.00 -14.41
C LEU A 213 -8.66 -2.90 -13.21
N ALA A 214 -7.36 -2.64 -13.42
CA ALA A 214 -6.45 -2.32 -12.34
C ALA A 214 -6.87 -1.06 -11.59
N GLY A 215 -7.34 -0.03 -12.31
CA GLY A 215 -7.95 1.16 -11.72
C GLY A 215 -9.22 0.87 -10.92
N ALA A 216 -10.06 -0.06 -11.38
CA ALA A 216 -11.19 -0.53 -10.58
C ALA A 216 -10.74 -1.26 -9.30
N GLY A 217 -9.71 -2.11 -9.43
CA GLY A 217 -9.06 -2.79 -8.33
C GLY A 217 -8.52 -1.83 -7.28
N HIS A 218 -7.88 -0.74 -7.71
CA HIS A 218 -7.38 0.33 -6.86
C HIS A 218 -8.46 0.85 -5.90
N TYR A 219 -9.65 1.18 -6.40
CA TYR A 219 -10.78 1.60 -5.54
C TYR A 219 -11.40 0.47 -4.72
N HIS A 220 -11.45 -0.73 -5.28
CA HIS A 220 -12.02 -1.90 -4.60
C HIS A 220 -11.18 -2.35 -3.39
N LEU A 221 -9.86 -2.06 -3.37
CA LEU A 221 -9.00 -2.27 -2.19
C LEU A 221 -9.47 -1.45 -0.97
N HIS A 222 -10.07 -0.29 -1.20
CA HIS A 222 -10.57 0.61 -0.15
C HIS A 222 -11.98 0.27 0.34
N ARG A 223 -12.69 -0.63 -0.34
CA ARG A 223 -14.07 -0.95 -0.01
C ARG A 223 -14.21 -1.79 1.25
N LYS A 224 -15.40 -1.71 1.83
CA LYS A 224 -15.87 -2.57 2.91
C LYS A 224 -16.30 -3.91 2.34
N TRP A 225 -15.49 -4.93 2.57
CA TRP A 225 -15.84 -6.30 2.22
C TRP A 225 -16.29 -7.02 3.49
N LYS A 226 -17.58 -7.36 3.56
CA LYS A 226 -18.12 -8.11 4.68
C LYS A 226 -17.86 -9.59 4.46
N ASP A 227 -17.11 -10.22 5.37
CA ASP A 227 -16.90 -11.69 5.39
C ASP A 227 -18.20 -12.47 5.64
N GLN A 228 -19.28 -11.80 6.07
CA GLN A 228 -20.56 -12.44 6.33
C GLN A 228 -21.70 -11.73 5.59
N ARG A 229 -22.04 -12.27 4.41
CA ARG A 229 -23.40 -12.65 3.96
C ARG A 229 -23.44 -12.74 2.44
N ARG A 230 -23.70 -13.96 1.96
CA ARG A 230 -24.07 -14.30 0.57
C ARG A 230 -25.07 -13.28 0.00
N ARG A 231 -24.68 -12.63 -1.10
CA ARG A 231 -25.45 -12.37 -2.33
C ARG A 231 -24.60 -11.52 -3.27
N LEU A 232 -23.97 -12.18 -4.24
CA LEU A 232 -23.33 -11.59 -5.43
C LEU A 232 -22.22 -10.53 -5.24
N THR A 233 -21.68 -10.30 -4.05
CA THR A 233 -20.43 -9.54 -3.92
C THR A 233 -19.27 -10.46 -4.27
N MET A 234 -18.76 -10.35 -5.49
CA MET A 234 -17.54 -11.03 -5.92
C MET A 234 -16.33 -10.31 -5.30
N PRO A 235 -15.60 -10.90 -4.33
CA PRO A 235 -14.39 -10.29 -3.76
C PRO A 235 -13.26 -10.12 -4.78
N ILE A 236 -13.44 -10.63 -6.02
CA ILE A 236 -12.52 -10.45 -7.15
C ILE A 236 -12.09 -9.00 -7.37
N GLY A 237 -12.93 -8.04 -6.98
CA GLY A 237 -12.64 -6.62 -7.05
C GLY A 237 -11.28 -6.23 -6.48
N LYS A 238 -10.92 -6.71 -5.29
CA LYS A 238 -9.60 -6.41 -4.68
C LYS A 238 -8.43 -6.96 -5.51
N ALA A 239 -8.63 -8.13 -6.10
CA ALA A 239 -7.63 -8.81 -6.91
C ALA A 239 -7.50 -8.23 -8.33
N LEU A 240 -8.47 -7.41 -8.79
CA LEU A 240 -8.39 -6.78 -10.11
C LEU A 240 -7.16 -5.90 -10.27
N PHE A 241 -6.59 -5.37 -9.19
CA PHE A 241 -5.33 -4.63 -9.27
C PHE A 241 -4.23 -5.49 -9.92
N ASP A 242 -4.18 -6.78 -9.61
CA ASP A 242 -3.13 -7.70 -10.08
C ASP A 242 -3.19 -8.03 -11.57
N ILE A 243 -4.26 -7.62 -12.24
CA ILE A 243 -4.40 -7.82 -13.69
C ILE A 243 -3.35 -7.03 -14.49
N ASN A 244 -2.67 -6.08 -13.85
CA ASN A 244 -1.53 -5.32 -14.40
C ASN A 244 -0.14 -5.92 -14.07
N TYR A 245 -0.09 -7.12 -13.49
CA TYR A 245 1.15 -7.87 -13.17
C TYR A 245 1.98 -7.35 -11.99
N VAL A 246 1.41 -6.50 -11.12
CA VAL A 246 2.15 -5.87 -10.01
C VAL A 246 2.07 -6.66 -8.69
N GLY A 247 1.06 -7.53 -8.50
CA GLY A 247 0.96 -8.36 -7.29
C GLY A 247 0.44 -7.63 -6.04
N THR A 248 -0.17 -6.47 -6.25
CA THR A 248 -0.72 -5.57 -5.25
C THR A 248 -1.82 -6.20 -4.38
N SER A 249 -2.49 -7.28 -4.74
CA SER A 249 -3.40 -7.95 -3.79
C SER A 249 -2.64 -8.59 -2.61
N LEU A 250 -1.36 -8.92 -2.78
CA LEU A 250 -0.50 -9.48 -1.73
C LEU A 250 0.02 -8.41 -0.76
N ILE A 251 0.39 -7.25 -1.29
CA ILE A 251 1.09 -6.19 -0.55
C ILE A 251 0.36 -4.84 -0.54
N GLY A 252 -0.78 -4.71 -1.21
CA GLY A 252 -1.46 -3.43 -1.43
C GLY A 252 -2.26 -2.96 -0.23
N SER A 253 -2.81 -3.87 0.58
CA SER A 253 -3.35 -3.47 1.88
C SER A 253 -2.23 -2.92 2.77
N ASP A 254 -1.10 -3.61 2.87
CA ASP A 254 0.02 -3.17 3.71
C ASP A 254 0.76 -1.94 3.16
N GLY A 255 0.98 -1.85 1.85
CA GLY A 255 1.75 -0.77 1.23
C GLY A 255 0.90 0.42 0.80
N HIS A 256 -0.21 0.20 0.10
CA HIS A 256 -1.03 1.28 -0.43
C HIS A 256 -1.97 1.87 0.64
N VAL A 257 -2.69 1.02 1.37
CA VAL A 257 -3.73 1.48 2.32
C VAL A 257 -3.14 1.89 3.68
N LEU A 258 -2.22 1.11 4.25
CA LEU A 258 -1.64 1.40 5.58
C LEU A 258 -0.51 2.42 5.58
N LEU A 259 0.20 2.57 4.48
CA LEU A 259 1.45 3.34 4.46
C LEU A 259 1.38 4.52 3.51
N HIS A 260 1.09 4.28 2.24
CA HIS A 260 1.09 5.33 1.22
C HIS A 260 0.01 6.40 1.46
N HIS A 261 -1.20 6.04 1.87
CA HIS A 261 -2.24 7.05 2.22
C HIS A 261 -1.92 7.82 3.50
N PRO A 262 -1.59 7.18 4.64
CA PRO A 262 -1.30 7.92 5.87
C PRO A 262 0.01 8.71 5.82
N TYR A 263 1.01 8.25 5.07
CA TYR A 263 2.39 8.76 5.15
C TYR A 263 3.00 9.07 3.77
N LEU A 264 2.18 9.56 2.83
CA LEU A 264 2.60 9.97 1.48
C LEU A 264 3.93 10.75 1.50
N GLY A 265 4.88 10.35 0.64
CA GLY A 265 6.14 11.08 0.44
C GLY A 265 7.17 10.92 1.56
N SER A 266 6.84 10.24 2.66
CA SER A 266 7.79 9.91 3.74
C SER A 266 8.62 8.66 3.43
N GLY A 267 9.58 8.33 4.30
CA GLY A 267 10.33 7.06 4.21
C GLY A 267 9.48 5.81 4.43
N ALA A 268 8.25 5.95 4.94
CA ALA A 268 7.30 4.84 5.10
C ALA A 268 6.49 4.55 3.83
N ASP A 269 6.50 5.46 2.84
CA ASP A 269 5.79 5.25 1.57
C ASP A 269 6.51 4.16 0.74
N VAL A 270 5.99 2.94 0.82
CA VAL A 270 6.54 1.72 0.19
C VAL A 270 6.87 1.91 -1.28
N LYS A 271 6.13 2.77 -1.98
CA LYS A 271 6.33 3.00 -3.40
C LYS A 271 7.70 3.64 -3.73
N LYS A 272 8.40 4.28 -2.77
CA LYS A 272 9.78 4.76 -2.97
C LYS A 272 10.79 3.64 -3.19
N THR A 273 10.58 2.49 -2.55
CA THR A 273 11.54 1.37 -2.61
C THR A 273 11.26 0.39 -3.76
N PHE A 274 10.10 0.52 -4.41
CA PHE A 274 9.60 -0.43 -5.40
C PHE A 274 10.52 -0.57 -6.62
N PHE A 275 11.21 0.50 -7.02
CA PHE A 275 12.09 0.51 -8.20
C PHE A 275 13.58 0.38 -7.88
N ASP A 276 13.96 0.36 -6.60
CA ASP A 276 15.37 0.38 -6.19
C ASP A 276 16.20 -0.73 -6.82
N SER A 277 15.63 -1.94 -6.88
CA SER A 277 16.30 -3.09 -7.49
C SER A 277 16.45 -2.94 -9.00
N MET A 278 15.50 -2.30 -9.68
CA MET A 278 15.62 -1.98 -11.10
C MET A 278 16.67 -0.89 -11.34
N LEU A 279 16.75 0.11 -10.45
CA LEU A 279 17.70 1.22 -10.56
C LEU A 279 19.16 0.81 -10.32
N GLN A 280 19.40 -0.36 -9.69
CA GLN A 280 20.70 -1.01 -9.58
C GLN A 280 21.20 -1.60 -10.91
N LEU A 281 20.33 -1.80 -11.90
CA LEU A 281 20.72 -2.23 -13.24
C LEU A 281 21.26 -1.05 -14.05
N HIS A 282 22.28 -1.32 -14.86
CA HIS A 282 22.71 -0.40 -15.91
C HIS A 282 21.52 0.00 -16.81
N PRO A 283 21.38 1.28 -17.22
CA PRO A 283 20.26 1.78 -18.04
C PRO A 283 19.83 0.86 -19.21
N VAL A 284 20.81 0.36 -19.98
CA VAL A 284 20.57 -0.54 -21.13
C VAL A 284 19.91 -1.88 -20.73
N LEU A 285 20.09 -2.31 -19.48
CA LEU A 285 19.56 -3.57 -18.96
C LEU A 285 18.24 -3.41 -18.22
N ARG A 286 17.78 -2.17 -17.95
CA ARG A 286 16.55 -1.92 -17.20
C ARG A 286 15.32 -2.46 -17.91
N ILE A 287 15.16 -2.16 -19.20
CA ILE A 287 14.02 -2.64 -19.99
C ILE A 287 13.98 -4.18 -20.05
N PRO A 288 15.01 -4.87 -20.56
CA PRO A 288 14.97 -6.33 -20.65
C PRO A 288 14.93 -7.01 -19.28
N GLY A 289 15.69 -6.50 -18.29
CA GLY A 289 15.76 -7.07 -16.95
C GLY A 289 14.45 -6.93 -16.18
N TYR A 290 13.85 -5.74 -16.15
CA TYR A 290 12.56 -5.51 -15.50
C TYR A 290 11.43 -6.28 -16.18
N THR A 291 11.43 -6.36 -17.51
CA THR A 291 10.44 -7.15 -18.26
C THR A 291 10.55 -8.63 -17.91
N LEU A 292 11.76 -9.20 -17.89
CA LEU A 292 11.96 -10.62 -17.57
C LEU A 292 11.64 -10.93 -16.10
N HIS A 293 12.04 -10.05 -15.18
CA HIS A 293 11.70 -10.16 -13.76
C HIS A 293 10.18 -10.15 -13.56
N LYS A 294 9.46 -9.21 -14.17
CA LYS A 294 8.00 -9.11 -14.06
C LYS A 294 7.28 -10.24 -14.79
N LEU A 295 7.85 -10.80 -15.86
CA LEU A 295 7.33 -12.02 -16.47
C LEU A 295 7.44 -13.22 -15.52
N GLY A 296 8.57 -13.37 -14.83
CA GLY A 296 8.74 -14.38 -13.79
C GLY A 296 7.75 -14.23 -12.63
N ILE A 297 7.54 -13.00 -12.15
CA ILE A 297 6.51 -12.65 -11.16
C ILE A 297 5.11 -13.03 -11.68
N CYS A 298 4.82 -12.68 -12.93
CA CYS A 298 3.55 -12.91 -13.60
C CYS A 298 3.24 -14.40 -13.82
N LEU A 299 4.23 -15.26 -14.00
CA LEU A 299 4.00 -16.69 -14.26
C LEU A 299 4.09 -17.55 -13.00
N THR A 300 5.11 -17.34 -12.15
CA THR A 300 5.36 -18.21 -10.98
C THR A 300 5.58 -17.44 -9.68
N GLY A 301 6.28 -16.31 -9.71
CA GLY A 301 6.75 -15.62 -8.51
C GLY A 301 5.65 -15.22 -7.54
N LEU A 302 4.55 -14.64 -8.05
CA LEU A 302 3.41 -14.27 -7.20
C LEU A 302 2.75 -15.48 -6.53
N SER A 303 2.69 -16.60 -7.23
CA SER A 303 2.11 -17.83 -6.71
C SER A 303 2.95 -18.39 -5.56
N PHE A 304 4.28 -18.35 -5.67
CA PHE A 304 5.16 -18.71 -4.56
C PHE A 304 5.04 -17.73 -3.40
N ARG A 305 5.02 -16.43 -3.68
CA ARG A 305 4.91 -15.41 -2.66
C ARG A 305 3.61 -15.48 -1.88
N ALA A 306 2.49 -15.72 -2.56
CA ALA A 306 1.19 -15.94 -1.92
C ALA A 306 1.22 -17.14 -0.96
N ARG A 307 1.92 -18.22 -1.32
CA ARG A 307 2.08 -19.40 -0.45
C ARG A 307 2.96 -19.11 0.77
N GLU A 308 3.95 -18.21 0.65
CA GLU A 308 4.77 -17.77 1.78
C GLU A 308 4.00 -16.85 2.73
N ILE A 309 3.31 -15.83 2.20
CA ILE A 309 2.49 -14.91 2.98
C ILE A 309 1.40 -15.68 3.73
N ALA A 310 0.78 -16.68 3.09
CA ALA A 310 -0.17 -17.56 3.74
C ALA A 310 0.40 -18.36 4.93
N LYS A 311 1.72 -18.41 5.16
CA LYS A 311 2.32 -18.96 6.38
C LYS A 311 2.32 -17.96 7.53
N PHE A 312 2.49 -16.67 7.24
CA PHE A 312 2.48 -15.57 8.22
C PHE A 312 1.05 -15.16 8.61
N GLU A 313 0.11 -15.22 7.66
CA GLU A 313 -1.30 -14.91 7.90
C GLU A 313 -2.06 -16.03 8.64
N ARG A 314 -1.45 -17.20 8.81
CA ARG A 314 -2.02 -18.27 9.64
C ARG A 314 -2.05 -17.80 11.10
N PRO A 315 -3.22 -17.78 11.75
CA PRO A 315 -3.29 -17.51 13.18
C PRO A 315 -2.38 -18.48 13.94
N ARG A 316 -1.68 -17.98 14.96
CA ARG A 316 -0.97 -18.80 15.94
C ARG A 316 -1.87 -19.98 16.33
N ARG A 317 -1.34 -21.20 16.20
CA ARG A 317 -2.02 -22.51 16.31
C ARG A 317 -2.77 -22.76 17.65
N ASN A 318 -2.69 -21.84 18.61
CA ASN A 318 -3.31 -21.98 19.93
C ASN A 318 -4.37 -20.91 20.16
N ARG A 319 -5.50 -20.99 19.44
CA ARG A 319 -6.76 -20.42 19.93
C ARG A 319 -7.45 -21.51 20.77
N PRO A 320 -7.70 -21.30 22.07
CA PRO A 320 -8.29 -22.32 22.97
C PRO A 320 -9.74 -22.71 22.62
N ASP A 321 -10.34 -22.03 21.66
CA ASP A 321 -11.78 -21.99 21.40
C ASP A 321 -12.24 -22.87 20.23
N GLY A 322 -11.39 -23.75 19.69
CA GLY A 322 -11.81 -24.84 18.79
C GLY A 322 -12.49 -24.42 17.47
N ALA A 323 -12.48 -23.14 17.13
CA ALA A 323 -13.15 -22.60 15.96
C ALA A 323 -12.46 -23.09 14.66
N THR A 324 -13.19 -23.88 13.88
CA THR A 324 -12.81 -24.28 12.51
C THR A 324 -12.68 -23.04 11.62
N LEU A 325 -11.54 -22.90 10.93
CA LEU A 325 -11.23 -21.78 10.03
C LEU A 325 -12.30 -21.58 8.95
N THR A 326 -12.69 -20.33 8.71
CA THR A 326 -13.52 -19.97 7.55
C THR A 326 -12.68 -19.96 6.26
N PRO A 327 -13.27 -20.30 5.10
CA PRO A 327 -12.60 -20.33 3.79
C PRO A 327 -11.96 -19.01 3.32
N ASP A 328 -12.20 -17.88 4.02
CA ASP A 328 -11.61 -16.56 3.73
C ASP A 328 -10.07 -16.54 3.84
N ALA A 329 -9.47 -17.54 4.49
CA ALA A 329 -8.01 -17.73 4.53
C ALA A 329 -7.42 -18.13 3.17
N ILE A 330 -8.24 -18.59 2.22
CA ILE A 330 -7.82 -18.82 0.84
C ILE A 330 -8.21 -17.56 0.07
N ARG A 331 -7.20 -16.75 -0.29
CA ARG A 331 -7.27 -15.57 -1.18
C ARG A 331 -7.81 -15.96 -2.57
N THR A 332 -9.08 -16.35 -2.63
CA THR A 332 -9.71 -17.01 -3.77
C THR A 332 -9.83 -16.03 -4.93
N ASP A 333 -10.15 -14.78 -4.62
CA ASP A 333 -10.10 -13.64 -5.53
C ASP A 333 -8.74 -13.50 -6.22
N PHE A 334 -7.65 -13.53 -5.47
CA PHE A 334 -6.29 -13.53 -6.01
C PHE A 334 -6.09 -14.73 -6.94
N TRP A 335 -6.32 -15.95 -6.46
CA TRP A 335 -6.08 -17.16 -7.26
C TRP A 335 -6.92 -17.20 -8.54
N LEU A 336 -8.14 -16.64 -8.54
CA LEU A 336 -8.98 -16.52 -9.74
C LEU A 336 -8.34 -15.61 -10.81
N ILE A 337 -7.86 -14.42 -10.43
CA ILE A 337 -7.17 -13.51 -11.36
C ILE A 337 -5.87 -14.13 -11.87
N ARG A 338 -5.13 -14.82 -10.99
CA ARG A 338 -3.91 -15.54 -11.37
C ARG A 338 -4.19 -16.66 -12.37
N ALA A 339 -5.21 -17.47 -12.11
CA ALA A 339 -5.64 -18.52 -13.02
C ALA A 339 -6.06 -17.94 -14.38
N TRP A 340 -6.80 -16.83 -14.39
CA TRP A 340 -7.20 -16.15 -15.63
C TRP A 340 -6.00 -15.72 -16.47
N ILE A 341 -4.99 -15.08 -15.88
CA ILE A 341 -3.77 -14.67 -16.60
C ILE A 341 -3.04 -15.87 -17.22
N VAL A 342 -2.97 -16.99 -16.50
CA VAL A 342 -2.35 -18.23 -17.00
C VAL A 342 -3.19 -18.86 -18.11
N VAL A 343 -4.50 -18.91 -17.98
CA VAL A 343 -5.42 -19.41 -19.03
C VAL A 343 -5.25 -18.60 -20.30
N GLU A 344 -5.20 -17.28 -20.20
CA GLU A 344 -4.97 -16.39 -21.35
C GLU A 344 -3.62 -16.67 -22.03
N PHE A 345 -2.55 -16.80 -21.24
CA PHE A 345 -1.22 -17.14 -21.76
C PHE A 345 -1.22 -18.49 -22.51
N VAL A 346 -1.77 -19.53 -21.88
CA VAL A 346 -1.83 -20.88 -22.45
C VAL A 346 -2.70 -20.92 -23.70
N ALA A 347 -3.83 -20.22 -23.69
CA ALA A 347 -4.72 -20.15 -24.84
C ALA A 347 -4.04 -19.48 -26.04
N CYS A 348 -3.41 -18.30 -25.83
CA CYS A 348 -2.64 -17.63 -26.87
C CYS A 348 -1.46 -18.47 -27.37
N LEU A 349 -0.79 -19.22 -26.49
CA LEU A 349 0.28 -20.13 -26.89
C LEU A 349 -0.25 -21.27 -27.78
N ALA A 350 -1.31 -21.94 -27.34
CA ALA A 350 -1.90 -23.08 -28.05
C ALA A 350 -2.49 -22.70 -29.42
N THR A 351 -2.95 -21.46 -29.59
CA THR A 351 -3.58 -20.99 -30.83
C THR A 351 -2.63 -20.20 -31.74
N GLY A 352 -1.32 -20.11 -31.40
CA GLY A 352 -0.32 -19.39 -32.20
C GLY A 352 -0.37 -17.86 -32.09
N HIS A 353 -1.04 -17.31 -31.07
CA HIS A 353 -1.15 -15.87 -30.80
C HIS A 353 -0.20 -15.38 -29.69
N ILE A 354 0.82 -16.14 -29.35
CA ILE A 354 1.77 -15.81 -28.27
C ILE A 354 2.45 -14.46 -28.46
N VAL A 355 2.75 -14.05 -29.69
CA VAL A 355 3.36 -12.74 -29.98
C VAL A 355 2.43 -11.61 -29.55
N ALA A 356 1.13 -11.72 -29.84
CA ALA A 356 0.14 -10.72 -29.40
C ALA A 356 0.07 -10.64 -27.87
N TRP A 357 0.11 -11.80 -27.20
CA TRP A 357 0.14 -11.86 -25.74
C TRP A 357 1.40 -11.21 -25.15
N LEU A 358 2.57 -11.49 -25.71
CA LEU A 358 3.84 -10.90 -25.26
C LEU A 358 3.86 -9.39 -25.50
N VAL A 359 3.39 -8.93 -26.65
CA VAL A 359 3.34 -7.49 -26.97
C VAL A 359 2.39 -6.76 -26.01
N GLN A 360 1.17 -7.27 -25.76
CA GLN A 360 0.28 -6.63 -24.78
C GLN A 360 0.86 -6.69 -23.37
N PHE A 361 1.56 -7.76 -23.00
CA PHE A 361 2.21 -7.89 -21.70
C PHE A 361 3.25 -6.77 -21.51
N VAL A 362 4.16 -6.59 -22.48
CA VAL A 362 5.20 -5.56 -22.42
C VAL A 362 4.59 -4.16 -22.37
N ILE A 363 3.62 -3.85 -23.24
CA ILE A 363 2.99 -2.52 -23.27
C ILE A 363 2.25 -2.26 -21.96
N THR A 364 1.42 -3.20 -21.50
CA THR A 364 0.68 -3.07 -20.24
C THR A 364 1.62 -2.90 -19.06
N LEU A 365 2.70 -3.68 -19.00
CA LEU A 365 3.68 -3.62 -17.92
C LEU A 365 4.30 -2.24 -17.83
N TRP A 366 4.88 -1.74 -18.93
CA TRP A 366 5.60 -0.47 -18.91
C TRP A 366 4.68 0.73 -18.79
N PHE A 367 3.52 0.71 -19.46
CA PHE A 367 2.52 1.75 -19.31
C PHE A 367 2.08 1.89 -17.85
N ASN A 368 1.69 0.78 -17.20
CA ASN A 368 1.23 0.81 -15.81
C ASN A 368 2.36 1.09 -14.81
N THR A 369 3.58 0.63 -15.11
CA THR A 369 4.76 0.94 -14.31
C THR A 369 4.99 2.45 -14.23
N PHE A 370 5.03 3.14 -15.38
CA PHE A 370 5.21 4.59 -15.39
C PHE A 370 4.00 5.35 -14.88
N LEU A 371 2.79 4.82 -15.11
CA LEU A 371 1.56 5.41 -14.60
C LEU A 371 1.53 5.46 -13.07
N VAL A 372 1.93 4.37 -12.38
CA VAL A 372 1.92 4.33 -10.91
C VAL A 372 2.87 5.36 -10.31
N VAL A 373 4.02 5.61 -10.95
CA VAL A 373 5.00 6.62 -10.49
C VAL A 373 4.71 8.03 -11.00
N ALA A 374 3.76 8.21 -11.91
CA ALA A 374 3.45 9.51 -12.49
C ALA A 374 2.59 10.39 -11.56
N SER A 375 1.93 9.80 -10.57
CA SER A 375 0.89 10.45 -9.77
C SER A 375 1.40 11.30 -8.60
N HIS A 376 2.69 11.21 -8.28
CA HIS A 376 3.43 12.13 -7.41
C HIS A 376 4.92 11.92 -7.64
N ASP A 377 5.76 12.70 -6.97
CA ASP A 377 7.22 12.55 -7.02
C ASP A 377 7.67 11.69 -5.82
N PHE A 378 8.29 10.54 -6.10
CA PHE A 378 8.66 9.53 -5.10
C PHE A 378 10.13 9.62 -4.66
N GLU A 379 10.99 10.02 -5.58
CA GLU A 379 12.44 9.80 -5.49
C GLU A 379 13.13 10.86 -4.61
N GLU A 380 12.49 12.01 -4.44
CA GLU A 380 12.93 13.06 -3.54
C GLU A 380 11.97 13.10 -2.35
N SER A 381 12.50 13.30 -1.14
CA SER A 381 11.65 13.72 -0.02
C SER A 381 11.04 15.06 -0.40
N ALA A 382 9.77 15.30 -0.01
CA ALA A 382 9.11 16.57 -0.30
C ALA A 382 10.07 17.71 0.00
N THR A 383 10.49 18.41 -1.05
CA THR A 383 11.53 19.43 -0.93
C THR A 383 10.99 20.54 -0.03
N GLU A 384 11.86 21.24 0.71
CA GLU A 384 11.42 22.41 1.47
C GLU A 384 10.64 23.41 0.60
N GLN A 385 10.90 23.41 -0.71
CA GLN A 385 10.19 24.18 -1.72
C GLN A 385 8.75 23.69 -1.99
N GLU A 386 8.52 22.37 -2.06
CA GLU A 386 7.17 21.80 -2.20
C GLU A 386 6.33 22.03 -0.93
N LEU A 387 6.94 21.90 0.24
CA LEU A 387 6.28 22.22 1.51
C LEU A 387 6.06 23.73 1.68
N ALA A 388 6.89 24.57 1.07
CA ALA A 388 6.69 26.03 1.07
C ALA A 388 5.47 26.48 0.25
N ALA A 389 4.99 25.66 -0.69
CA ALA A 389 3.73 25.92 -1.41
C ALA A 389 2.49 25.73 -0.53
N ILE A 390 2.64 25.05 0.61
CA ILE A 390 1.57 24.86 1.59
C ILE A 390 1.57 26.07 2.55
N PRO A 391 0.40 26.70 2.80
CA PRO A 391 0.28 27.76 3.80
C PRO A 391 0.89 27.32 5.14
N GLU A 392 1.69 28.17 5.76
CA GLU A 392 2.46 27.85 6.98
C GLU A 392 1.62 27.18 8.10
N PRO A 393 0.39 27.64 8.41
CA PRO A 393 -0.44 26.99 9.43
C PRO A 393 -0.91 25.57 9.08
N LEU A 394 -0.83 25.19 7.81
CA LEU A 394 -1.30 23.90 7.27
C LEU A 394 -0.15 22.99 6.87
N ARG A 395 1.11 23.36 7.13
CA ARG A 395 2.26 22.54 6.74
C ARG A 395 2.24 21.16 7.38
N ASP A 396 1.73 21.05 8.60
CA ASP A 396 1.57 19.77 9.30
C ASP A 396 0.16 19.18 9.13
N ASP A 397 -0.75 19.84 8.40
CA ASP A 397 -2.10 19.30 8.15
C ASP A 397 -2.02 18.14 7.14
N TRP A 398 -2.56 16.99 7.55
CA TRP A 398 -2.49 15.77 6.74
C TRP A 398 -3.15 15.97 5.37
N ALA A 399 -4.35 16.56 5.32
CA ALA A 399 -5.09 16.72 4.07
C ALA A 399 -4.41 17.75 3.16
N ALA A 400 -3.84 18.80 3.72
CA ALA A 400 -3.10 19.80 2.96
C ALA A 400 -1.88 19.17 2.27
N GLN A 401 -1.08 18.40 2.99
CA GLN A 401 0.04 17.66 2.40
C GLN A 401 -0.42 16.66 1.34
N GLN A 402 -1.47 15.87 1.60
CA GLN A 402 -2.00 14.93 0.61
C GLN A 402 -2.39 15.62 -0.71
N ILE A 403 -3.03 16.79 -0.63
CA ILE A 403 -3.53 17.53 -1.80
C ILE A 403 -2.40 18.20 -2.57
N CYS A 404 -1.45 18.81 -1.86
CA CYS A 404 -0.36 19.56 -2.49
C CYS A 404 0.74 18.64 -3.06
N LEU A 405 0.96 17.47 -2.45
CA LEU A 405 2.02 16.54 -2.87
C LEU A 405 1.55 15.45 -3.85
N SER A 406 0.28 15.44 -4.24
CA SER A 406 -0.25 14.49 -5.23
C SER A 406 -0.76 15.20 -6.49
N TYR A 407 -0.77 14.48 -7.62
CA TYR A 407 -1.18 14.99 -8.92
C TYR A 407 -2.41 14.26 -9.46
N ASP A 408 -3.43 15.02 -9.84
CA ASP A 408 -4.50 14.53 -10.70
C ASP A 408 -3.99 14.32 -12.12
N LEU A 409 -4.38 13.19 -12.74
CA LEU A 409 -3.91 12.82 -14.06
C LEU A 409 -5.02 12.92 -15.12
N THR A 410 -4.61 13.23 -16.35
CA THR A 410 -5.48 13.21 -17.54
C THR A 410 -4.79 12.50 -18.71
N VAL A 411 -5.56 11.80 -19.53
CA VAL A 411 -5.07 11.12 -20.74
C VAL A 411 -5.68 11.80 -21.97
N VAL A 412 -7.00 11.85 -22.04
CA VAL A 412 -7.77 12.41 -23.18
C VAL A 412 -8.53 13.70 -22.83
N GLY A 413 -8.45 14.17 -21.59
CA GLY A 413 -9.11 15.41 -21.13
C GLY A 413 -10.53 15.22 -20.58
N ASN A 414 -11.09 14.01 -20.67
CA ASN A 414 -12.39 13.68 -20.07
C ASN A 414 -12.18 12.89 -18.79
N ARG A 415 -12.44 13.53 -17.64
CA ARG A 415 -12.13 12.97 -16.31
C ARG A 415 -12.83 11.65 -15.99
N TRP A 416 -14.02 11.42 -16.54
CA TRP A 416 -14.77 10.18 -16.33
C TRP A 416 -14.18 9.00 -17.11
N ILE A 417 -13.62 9.28 -18.29
CA ILE A 417 -12.91 8.30 -19.13
C ILE A 417 -11.48 8.11 -18.61
N ASP A 418 -10.80 9.23 -18.32
CA ASP A 418 -9.45 9.27 -17.77
C ASP A 418 -9.35 8.52 -16.46
N LEU A 419 -10.43 8.47 -15.67
CA LEU A 419 -10.49 7.62 -14.48
C LEU A 419 -10.08 6.17 -14.78
N PHE A 420 -10.51 5.60 -15.91
CA PHE A 420 -10.17 4.24 -16.30
C PHE A 420 -8.83 4.20 -17.05
N LEU A 421 -8.55 5.18 -17.92
CA LEU A 421 -7.30 5.22 -18.69
C LEU A 421 -6.05 5.50 -17.82
N SER A 422 -6.23 6.09 -16.64
CA SER A 422 -5.16 6.41 -15.68
C SER A 422 -5.16 5.50 -14.44
N ALA A 423 -5.72 4.28 -14.55
CA ALA A 423 -5.82 3.32 -13.44
C ALA A 423 -6.36 3.94 -12.13
N GLY A 424 -7.38 4.78 -12.26
CA GLY A 424 -8.05 5.42 -11.14
C GLY A 424 -7.42 6.72 -10.64
N LEU A 425 -6.34 7.20 -11.25
CA LEU A 425 -5.56 8.33 -10.76
C LEU A 425 -6.02 9.70 -11.30
N SER A 426 -7.21 9.77 -11.92
CA SER A 426 -7.71 11.04 -12.44
C SER A 426 -8.20 12.02 -11.35
N PRO A 427 -8.93 11.59 -10.30
CA PRO A 427 -9.22 12.40 -9.11
C PRO A 427 -8.29 12.03 -7.94
N HIS A 428 -6.98 11.93 -8.19
CA HIS A 428 -6.02 11.37 -7.24
C HIS A 428 -5.97 12.15 -5.92
N ARG A 429 -6.02 13.49 -5.96
CA ARG A 429 -6.01 14.31 -4.74
C ARG A 429 -7.18 13.99 -3.83
N VAL A 430 -8.38 13.92 -4.42
CA VAL A 430 -9.61 13.60 -3.71
C VAL A 430 -9.59 12.16 -3.21
N HIS A 431 -9.03 11.25 -3.99
CA HIS A 431 -8.82 9.87 -3.58
C HIS A 431 -7.96 9.78 -2.31
N HIS A 432 -6.85 10.53 -2.27
CA HIS A 432 -5.96 10.60 -1.11
C HIS A 432 -6.64 11.12 0.15
N VAL A 433 -7.47 12.17 0.06
CA VAL A 433 -8.13 12.74 1.25
C VAL A 433 -9.45 12.06 1.64
N LEU A 434 -10.06 11.31 0.73
CA LEU A 434 -11.31 10.56 0.93
C LEU A 434 -11.15 9.08 0.59
N PRO A 435 -10.17 8.35 1.17
CA PRO A 435 -9.92 6.97 0.81
C PRO A 435 -11.07 6.05 1.24
N TRP A 436 -11.94 6.50 2.16
CA TRP A 436 -13.14 5.78 2.55
C TRP A 436 -14.24 5.71 1.47
N GLN A 437 -14.14 6.51 0.40
CA GLN A 437 -15.07 6.44 -0.73
C GLN A 437 -14.77 5.23 -1.60
N GLY A 438 -15.82 4.48 -1.96
CA GLY A 438 -15.67 3.19 -2.63
C GLY A 438 -15.42 3.27 -4.13
N SER A 439 -15.38 4.44 -4.75
CA SER A 439 -15.23 4.56 -6.21
C SER A 439 -14.65 5.90 -6.64
N GLY A 440 -13.94 5.88 -7.76
CA GLY A 440 -13.45 7.11 -8.39
C GLY A 440 -14.58 8.01 -8.89
N PHE A 441 -15.77 7.48 -9.19
CA PHE A 441 -16.95 8.29 -9.49
C PHE A 441 -17.42 9.11 -8.29
N ALA A 442 -17.37 8.54 -7.08
CA ALA A 442 -17.66 9.27 -5.85
C ALA A 442 -16.60 10.35 -5.59
N ASN A 443 -15.33 10.07 -5.87
CA ASN A 443 -14.26 11.07 -5.76
C ASN A 443 -14.44 12.21 -6.77
N LEU A 444 -14.69 11.91 -8.05
CA LEU A 444 -14.97 12.92 -9.07
C LEU A 444 -16.16 13.82 -8.68
N ALA A 445 -17.24 13.23 -8.15
CA ALA A 445 -18.38 14.01 -7.68
C ALA A 445 -18.06 14.89 -6.45
N SER A 446 -17.11 14.46 -5.63
CA SER A 446 -16.71 15.14 -4.40
C SER A 446 -15.71 16.28 -4.64
N GLU A 447 -15.03 16.29 -5.79
CA GLU A 447 -13.94 17.21 -6.06
C GLU A 447 -14.29 18.68 -5.90
N ASP A 448 -15.42 19.11 -6.47
CA ASP A 448 -15.80 20.53 -6.40
C ASP A 448 -15.90 21.02 -4.97
N THR A 449 -16.37 20.16 -4.06
CA THR A 449 -16.45 20.49 -2.65
C THR A 449 -15.07 20.53 -2.00
N VAL A 450 -14.18 19.58 -2.30
CA VAL A 450 -12.80 19.60 -1.80
C VAL A 450 -12.07 20.85 -2.29
N ARG A 451 -12.14 21.13 -3.59
CA ARG A 451 -11.55 22.31 -4.24
C ARG A 451 -12.04 23.62 -3.63
N GLN A 452 -13.34 23.74 -3.32
CA GLN A 452 -13.89 24.93 -2.67
C GLN A 452 -13.34 25.14 -1.26
N VAL A 453 -13.15 24.07 -0.49
CA VAL A 453 -12.56 24.15 0.85
C VAL A 453 -11.07 24.51 0.77
N CYS A 454 -10.32 23.92 -0.16
CA CYS A 454 -8.93 24.30 -0.40
C CYS A 454 -8.77 25.79 -0.73
N ALA A 455 -9.66 26.34 -1.57
CA ALA A 455 -9.64 27.75 -1.92
C ALA A 455 -9.87 28.67 -0.71
N GLN A 456 -10.67 28.26 0.28
CA GLN A 456 -10.93 29.05 1.50
C GLN A 456 -9.70 29.20 2.39
N VAL A 457 -8.77 28.24 2.32
CA VAL A 457 -7.52 28.23 3.10
C VAL A 457 -6.30 28.62 2.27
N GLY A 458 -6.50 29.13 1.04
CA GLY A 458 -5.41 29.59 0.17
C GLY A 458 -4.63 28.49 -0.54
N ILE A 459 -5.13 27.25 -0.58
CA ILE A 459 -4.53 26.16 -1.36
C ILE A 459 -5.05 26.21 -2.80
N ALA A 460 -4.14 26.45 -3.76
CA ALA A 460 -4.46 26.47 -5.17
C ALA A 460 -4.75 25.05 -5.71
N TRP A 461 -5.83 24.90 -6.48
CA TRP A 461 -6.14 23.63 -7.12
C TRP A 461 -5.50 23.55 -8.51
N GLU A 462 -4.40 22.81 -8.61
CA GLU A 462 -3.66 22.67 -9.87
C GLU A 462 -4.48 21.96 -10.96
N ARG A 463 -4.19 22.28 -12.21
CA ARG A 463 -4.77 21.56 -13.36
C ARG A 463 -4.25 20.11 -13.40
N PRO A 464 -5.08 19.15 -13.84
CA PRO A 464 -4.61 17.78 -14.07
C PRO A 464 -3.42 17.74 -15.03
N ARG A 465 -2.42 16.93 -14.71
CA ARG A 465 -1.21 16.77 -15.52
C ARG A 465 -1.45 15.71 -16.59
N ASN A 466 -1.13 16.02 -17.85
CA ASN A 466 -1.29 15.03 -18.91
C ASN A 466 -0.27 13.90 -18.72
N LEU A 467 -0.77 12.67 -18.71
CA LEU A 467 0.03 11.48 -18.44
C LEU A 467 1.04 11.23 -19.56
N ILE A 468 0.60 11.25 -20.82
CA ILE A 468 1.40 10.86 -21.98
C ILE A 468 2.40 11.95 -22.36
N PHE A 469 1.97 13.20 -22.40
CA PHE A 469 2.79 14.32 -22.90
C PHE A 469 3.50 15.10 -21.78
N GLY A 470 3.05 14.95 -20.53
CA GLY A 470 3.63 15.64 -19.38
C GLY A 470 4.45 14.71 -18.49
N ARG A 471 3.78 13.77 -17.82
CA ARG A 471 4.41 12.97 -16.76
C ARG A 471 5.30 11.86 -17.28
N PHE A 472 4.89 11.11 -18.31
CA PHE A 472 5.66 9.99 -18.87
C PHE A 472 7.08 10.40 -19.30
N PRO A 473 7.31 11.49 -20.05
CA PRO A 473 8.67 11.89 -20.40
C PRO A 473 9.57 12.12 -19.18
N ALA A 474 9.04 12.74 -18.12
CA ALA A 474 9.80 13.01 -16.89
C ALA A 474 10.16 11.72 -16.15
N VAL A 475 9.17 10.84 -15.90
CA VAL A 475 9.41 9.59 -15.17
C VAL A 475 10.25 8.61 -15.99
N MET A 476 10.03 8.50 -17.31
CA MET A 476 10.84 7.66 -18.18
C MET A 476 12.30 8.13 -18.19
N LYS A 477 12.54 9.44 -18.30
CA LYS A 477 13.89 10.00 -18.21
C LYS A 477 14.55 9.65 -16.89
N HIS A 478 13.85 9.81 -15.77
CA HIS A 478 14.39 9.47 -14.46
C HIS A 478 14.69 7.96 -14.36
N TYR A 479 13.67 7.11 -14.45
CA TYR A 479 13.80 5.68 -14.15
C TYR A 479 14.61 4.90 -15.20
N LEU A 480 14.64 5.31 -16.46
CA LEU A 480 15.39 4.60 -17.49
C LEU A 480 16.82 5.12 -17.67
N LEU A 481 17.09 6.39 -17.38
CA LEU A 481 18.37 7.03 -17.73
C LEU A 481 19.18 7.53 -16.53
N CYS A 482 18.62 7.57 -15.31
CA CYS A 482 19.41 7.96 -14.15
C CYS A 482 20.63 7.03 -13.95
N PRO A 483 21.72 7.51 -13.33
CA PRO A 483 22.86 6.66 -13.00
C PRO A 483 22.47 5.43 -12.17
N VAL A 484 23.33 4.42 -12.16
CA VAL A 484 23.11 3.21 -11.37
C VAL A 484 23.04 3.58 -9.88
N LYS A 485 21.95 3.21 -9.20
CA LYS A 485 21.84 3.33 -7.75
C LYS A 485 22.76 2.28 -7.11
N PRO A 486 23.69 2.65 -6.21
CA PRO A 486 24.53 1.68 -5.53
C PRO A 486 23.67 0.77 -4.64
N ALA A 487 24.05 -0.50 -4.56
CA ALA A 487 23.40 -1.42 -3.63
C ALA A 487 23.66 -0.96 -2.18
N PRO A 488 22.68 -1.11 -1.26
CA PRO A 488 22.92 -0.82 0.15
C PRO A 488 24.08 -1.68 0.67
N PRO A 489 24.92 -1.14 1.56
CA PRO A 489 26.02 -1.92 2.14
C PRO A 489 25.45 -3.16 2.83
N PRO A 490 26.15 -4.31 2.78
CA PRO A 490 25.73 -5.48 3.51
C PRO A 490 25.61 -5.13 5.01
N PRO A 491 24.61 -5.66 5.72
CA PRO A 491 24.52 -5.45 7.15
C PRO A 491 25.83 -5.88 7.81
N PRO A 492 26.36 -5.11 8.78
CA PRO A 492 27.61 -5.44 9.43
C PRO A 492 27.51 -6.86 10.03
N PRO A 493 28.59 -7.66 9.95
CA PRO A 493 28.60 -8.98 10.55
C PRO A 493 28.26 -8.83 12.04
N PHE A 494 27.27 -9.59 12.51
CA PHE A 494 26.94 -9.68 13.92
C PHE A 494 28.13 -10.31 14.66
N LEU A 495 29.01 -9.47 15.19
CA LEU A 495 30.02 -9.85 16.17
C LEU A 495 29.43 -9.53 17.55
N PRO A 496 29.09 -10.54 18.38
CA PRO A 496 28.59 -10.29 19.72
C PRO A 496 29.62 -9.47 20.53
N GLY A 497 29.22 -8.32 21.05
CA GLY A 497 29.99 -7.57 22.06
C GLY A 497 30.87 -6.40 21.56
N GLN A 498 30.80 -5.99 20.29
CA GLN A 498 31.45 -4.74 19.85
C GLN A 498 30.48 -3.54 19.79
N PRO A 499 30.89 -2.34 20.26
CA PRO A 499 30.13 -1.12 20.02
C PRO A 499 30.03 -0.84 18.51
N PRO A 500 28.95 -0.18 18.04
CA PRO A 500 28.78 0.11 16.63
C PRO A 500 29.98 0.92 16.10
N PRO A 501 30.48 0.63 14.89
CA PRO A 501 31.51 1.46 14.29
C PRO A 501 30.97 2.89 14.13
N PRO A 502 31.84 3.92 14.22
CA PRO A 502 31.44 5.30 13.97
C PRO A 502 30.77 5.42 12.58
N PRO A 503 29.85 6.38 12.40
CA PRO A 503 29.25 6.63 11.10
C PRO A 503 30.37 6.79 10.07
N PRO A 504 30.28 6.15 8.90
CA PRO A 504 31.32 6.24 7.91
C PRO A 504 31.56 7.73 7.59
N PRO A 505 32.81 8.21 7.57
CA PRO A 505 33.10 9.55 7.06
C PRO A 505 32.51 9.63 5.66
N ALA A 506 31.91 10.77 5.30
CA ALA A 506 31.25 11.03 4.03
C ALA A 506 32.01 10.33 2.89
N SER A 507 31.53 9.14 2.53
CA SER A 507 32.30 8.24 1.70
C SER A 507 32.31 8.84 0.31
N LEU A 508 33.51 9.07 -0.23
CA LEU A 508 33.69 9.25 -1.67
C LEU A 508 32.79 8.24 -2.39
N PRO A 509 32.01 8.67 -3.40
CA PRO A 509 31.03 7.80 -4.06
C PRO A 509 31.73 6.52 -4.47
N ALA A 510 31.28 5.39 -3.90
CA ALA A 510 31.82 4.09 -4.22
C ALA A 510 31.78 3.95 -5.75
N ARG A 511 32.95 3.75 -6.37
CA ARG A 511 33.05 3.56 -7.82
C ARG A 511 32.07 2.44 -8.17
N PRO A 512 31.07 2.67 -9.04
CA PRO A 512 30.13 1.62 -9.37
C PRO A 512 30.93 0.44 -9.92
N PRO A 513 30.65 -0.81 -9.50
CA PRO A 513 31.30 -1.98 -10.06
C PRO A 513 30.94 -2.05 -11.54
N SER A 514 31.79 -1.46 -12.37
CA SER A 514 31.54 -1.16 -13.78
C SER A 514 32.00 -2.27 -14.72
N SER A 515 32.34 -3.45 -14.20
CA SER A 515 32.68 -4.57 -15.08
C SER A 515 31.40 -5.14 -15.70
N VAL A 516 31.44 -5.39 -17.01
CA VAL A 516 30.34 -6.01 -17.77
C VAL A 516 29.90 -7.33 -17.11
N ARG A 517 30.84 -8.11 -16.57
CA ARG A 517 30.56 -9.35 -15.82
C ARG A 517 29.69 -9.12 -14.59
N HIS A 518 29.93 -8.04 -13.84
CA HIS A 518 29.12 -7.71 -12.68
C HIS A 518 27.68 -7.37 -13.09
N GLN A 519 27.49 -6.54 -14.11
CA GLN A 519 26.16 -6.16 -14.60
C GLN A 519 25.36 -7.34 -15.17
N VAL A 520 26.02 -8.28 -15.85
CA VAL A 520 25.38 -9.54 -16.28
C VAL A 520 24.97 -10.39 -15.08
N GLY A 521 25.82 -10.51 -14.07
CA GLY A 521 25.50 -11.23 -12.84
C GLY A 521 24.31 -10.63 -12.09
N THR A 522 24.26 -9.30 -11.98
CA THR A 522 23.14 -8.55 -11.37
C THR A 522 21.85 -8.75 -12.15
N LEU A 523 21.89 -8.67 -13.48
CA LEU A 523 20.73 -8.94 -14.34
C LEU A 523 20.17 -10.34 -14.15
N VAL A 524 21.03 -11.36 -14.14
CA VAL A 524 20.62 -12.76 -13.97
C VAL A 524 19.97 -12.96 -12.60
N ARG A 525 20.61 -12.46 -11.53
CA ARG A 525 20.06 -12.54 -10.17
C ARG A 525 18.70 -11.86 -10.09
N TYR A 526 18.62 -10.62 -10.56
CA TYR A 526 17.38 -9.86 -10.58
C TYR A 526 16.27 -10.58 -11.34
N SER A 527 16.58 -11.16 -12.50
CA SER A 527 15.61 -11.92 -13.29
C SER A 527 15.12 -13.16 -12.53
N VAL A 528 16.03 -13.95 -11.95
CA VAL A 528 15.73 -15.17 -11.18
C VAL A 528 14.88 -14.86 -9.95
N ASP A 529 15.14 -13.74 -9.27
CA ASP A 529 14.38 -13.29 -8.11
C ASP A 529 12.89 -13.12 -8.45
N GLY A 530 12.58 -12.62 -9.65
CA GLY A 530 11.21 -12.51 -10.13
C GLY A 530 10.48 -13.85 -10.22
N TRP A 531 11.15 -14.91 -10.70
CA TRP A 531 10.58 -16.26 -10.76
C TRP A 531 10.36 -16.89 -9.38
N ARG A 532 11.20 -16.52 -8.40
CA ARG A 532 11.12 -16.96 -7.00
C ARG A 532 10.12 -16.16 -6.17
N GLY A 533 9.63 -15.04 -6.68
CA GLY A 533 8.76 -14.13 -5.93
C GLY A 533 9.50 -13.26 -4.92
N VAL A 534 10.82 -13.06 -5.13
CA VAL A 534 11.65 -12.13 -4.36
C VAL A 534 11.54 -10.74 -4.99
N GLY A 535 11.34 -9.71 -4.17
CA GLY A 535 11.12 -8.34 -4.66
C GLY A 535 9.74 -8.09 -5.29
N VAL A 536 8.76 -8.93 -4.93
CA VAL A 536 7.33 -8.74 -5.22
C VAL A 536 6.76 -7.65 -4.32
#